data_AF-A0A437Q7U5-F1
#
_entry.id   AF-A0A437Q7U5-F1
#
_cell.length_a   1.000
_cell.length_b   1.000
_cell.length_c   1.000
_cell.angle_alpha   90.00
_cell.angle_beta   90.00
_cell.angle_gamma   90.00
#
_symmetry.space_group_name_H-M   'P 1'
#
loop_
_entity.id
_entity.type
_entity.pdbx_description
1 polymer ?
#
loop_
_entity_poly.entity_id
_entity_poly.type
_entity_poly.pdbx_seq_one_letter_code
_entity_poly.pdbx_strand_id
1 'polypeptide(L)'
;MMTSKVKKTTKWLALFSTLITPSVLAESKSAVCAEQISASYSQPTRRYAHGVLGDTIEYGGLTVTTRYSESHCPATPKVQEATLPESMVFEDLTPRLVDLNNDQKPEIITIESSVAEGARLAIWGIENGTLTRLTATPTIGQAYRWLAPIGAADLDGDGHMEIAYIDRPHLAQTLRIWRYQDNNLEQIASLAGLTNHRIGEDFISGGIRQCGQTAELITADSGWANVVAIKLSNGALTTEKLGRFRGQQSFAKALKCMPLDQ
;
A
#
# COMPACT_ATOMS: atom_id res chain seq x y z
N MET A 1 -84.62 -61.42 -30.42
CA MET A 1 -84.03 -62.04 -29.21
C MET A 1 -82.99 -61.09 -28.66
N MET A 2 -83.11 -60.76 -27.37
CA MET A 2 -82.40 -59.71 -26.63
C MET A 2 -80.87 -59.81 -26.75
N THR A 3 -80.15 -58.67 -26.73
CA THR A 3 -79.38 -58.23 -25.55
C THR A 3 -78.56 -56.94 -25.76
N SER A 4 -78.57 -56.13 -24.69
CA SER A 4 -77.61 -55.12 -24.22
C SER A 4 -77.11 -53.97 -25.13
N LYS A 5 -77.65 -52.77 -24.88
CA LYS A 5 -76.89 -51.50 -24.96
C LYS A 5 -76.61 -51.00 -23.54
N VAL A 6 -75.33 -51.00 -23.14
CA VAL A 6 -74.84 -50.42 -21.89
C VAL A 6 -74.71 -48.91 -22.08
N LYS A 7 -75.40 -48.13 -21.23
CA LYS A 7 -75.26 -46.67 -21.13
C LYS A 7 -73.99 -46.34 -20.33
N LYS A 8 -73.05 -45.59 -20.93
CA LYS A 8 -71.95 -44.94 -20.21
C LYS A 8 -72.41 -43.56 -19.74
N THR A 9 -72.27 -43.30 -18.44
CA THR A 9 -72.53 -42.01 -17.81
C THR A 9 -71.27 -41.14 -17.87
N THR A 10 -71.39 -39.93 -18.41
CA THR A 10 -70.31 -38.94 -18.47
C THR A 10 -70.29 -38.14 -17.16
N LYS A 11 -69.19 -38.21 -16.40
CA LYS A 11 -68.92 -37.31 -15.26
C LYS A 11 -68.21 -36.05 -15.78
N TRP A 12 -68.76 -34.88 -15.47
CA TRP A 12 -68.08 -33.58 -15.63
C TRP A 12 -67.06 -33.40 -14.50
N LEU A 13 -65.80 -33.11 -14.82
CA LEU A 13 -64.79 -32.60 -13.88
C LEU A 13 -64.70 -31.08 -14.05
N ALA A 14 -64.93 -30.33 -12.97
CA ALA A 14 -64.63 -28.91 -12.89
C ALA A 14 -63.12 -28.71 -12.64
N LEU A 15 -62.45 -27.93 -13.50
CA LEU A 15 -61.08 -27.48 -13.27
C LEU A 15 -61.08 -26.26 -12.33
N PHE A 16 -60.50 -26.40 -11.15
CA PHE A 16 -60.05 -25.26 -10.34
C PHE A 16 -58.64 -24.87 -10.78
N SER A 17 -58.50 -23.70 -11.39
CA SER A 17 -57.19 -23.11 -11.71
C SER A 17 -56.63 -22.44 -10.45
N THR A 18 -55.57 -23.03 -9.87
CA THR A 18 -54.88 -22.45 -8.72
C THR A 18 -53.81 -21.48 -9.24
N LEU A 19 -54.02 -20.18 -9.00
CA LEU A 19 -53.00 -19.15 -9.24
C LEU A 19 -51.89 -19.29 -8.19
N ILE A 20 -50.73 -19.81 -8.61
CA ILE A 20 -49.50 -19.84 -7.79
C ILE A 20 -48.79 -18.51 -8.02
N THR A 21 -48.77 -17.63 -7.02
CA THR A 21 -47.89 -16.45 -7.03
C THR A 21 -46.46 -16.89 -6.69
N PRO A 22 -45.45 -16.58 -7.53
CA PRO A 22 -44.07 -16.86 -7.17
C PRO A 22 -43.67 -15.92 -6.03
N SER A 23 -43.40 -16.49 -4.85
CA SER A 23 -42.75 -15.78 -3.76
C SER A 23 -41.32 -15.45 -4.17
N VAL A 24 -41.04 -14.17 -4.41
CA VAL A 24 -39.67 -13.68 -4.59
C VAL A 24 -39.00 -13.70 -3.22
N LEU A 25 -38.16 -14.71 -2.97
CA LEU A 25 -37.28 -14.73 -1.81
C LEU A 25 -36.20 -13.66 -2.05
N ALA A 26 -36.24 -12.58 -1.28
CA ALA A 26 -35.15 -11.62 -1.24
C ALA A 26 -33.93 -12.30 -0.59
N GLU A 27 -32.86 -12.52 -1.35
CA GLU A 27 -31.58 -12.95 -0.81
C GLU A 27 -31.03 -11.89 0.15
N SER A 28 -31.01 -12.23 1.44
CA SER A 28 -30.32 -11.43 2.45
C SER A 28 -28.83 -11.49 2.16
N LYS A 29 -28.26 -10.44 1.57
CA LYS A 29 -26.81 -10.25 1.56
C LYS A 29 -26.38 -10.17 3.03
N SER A 30 -25.64 -11.17 3.50
CA SER A 30 -24.96 -11.07 4.79
C SER A 30 -24.10 -9.82 4.76
N ALA A 31 -24.35 -8.88 5.67
CA ALA A 31 -23.60 -7.64 5.73
C ALA A 31 -22.20 -7.97 6.26
N VAL A 32 -21.21 -7.98 5.35
CA VAL A 32 -19.80 -8.20 5.69
C VAL A 32 -19.30 -7.00 6.48
N CYS A 33 -18.53 -7.26 7.53
CA CYS A 33 -17.86 -6.22 8.30
C CYS A 33 -16.60 -5.78 7.56
N ALA A 34 -16.58 -4.53 7.09
CA ALA A 34 -15.40 -3.97 6.44
C ALA A 34 -14.40 -3.51 7.51
N GLU A 35 -13.21 -4.11 7.50
CA GLU A 35 -12.14 -3.79 8.44
C GLU A 35 -11.37 -2.56 7.96
N GLN A 36 -11.33 -1.52 8.79
CA GLN A 36 -10.50 -0.34 8.62
C GLN A 36 -9.26 -0.47 9.51
N ILE A 37 -8.09 -0.21 8.94
CA ILE A 37 -6.81 -0.26 9.65
C ILE A 37 -6.14 1.13 9.64
N SER A 38 -5.54 1.50 10.76
CA SER A 38 -4.67 2.67 10.88
C SER A 38 -3.37 2.29 11.59
N ALA A 39 -2.27 2.96 11.24
CA ALA A 39 -0.96 2.72 11.82
C ALA A 39 -0.27 4.04 12.19
N SER A 40 0.45 4.04 13.31
CA SER A 40 1.24 5.18 13.77
C SER A 40 2.49 4.69 14.50
N TYR A 41 3.58 5.44 14.38
CA TYR A 41 4.74 5.18 15.22
C TYR A 41 4.50 5.60 16.67
N SER A 42 5.14 4.91 17.61
CA SER A 42 5.02 5.12 19.05
C SER A 42 6.38 4.97 19.74
N GLN A 43 6.44 5.24 21.05
CA GLN A 43 7.68 5.16 21.84
C GLN A 43 8.82 6.04 21.26
N PRO A 44 8.65 7.37 21.22
CA PRO A 44 9.70 8.27 20.73
C PRO A 44 11.00 8.06 21.52
N THR A 45 12.12 8.00 20.82
CA THR A 45 13.43 7.64 21.38
C THR A 45 14.56 8.42 20.72
N ARG A 46 15.68 8.55 21.44
CA ARG A 46 16.93 9.15 20.94
C ARG A 46 18.08 8.15 20.83
N ARG A 47 17.77 6.84 20.88
CA ARG A 47 18.78 5.76 20.81
C ARG A 47 19.52 5.69 19.45
N TYR A 48 18.98 6.35 18.43
CA TYR A 48 19.57 6.48 17.11
C TYR A 48 19.38 7.91 16.61
N ALA A 49 20.28 8.83 16.97
CA ALA A 49 20.16 10.24 16.64
C ALA A 49 20.75 10.56 15.25
N HIS A 50 20.13 10.05 14.18
CA HIS A 50 20.61 10.32 12.81
C HIS A 50 20.34 11.77 12.39
N GLY A 51 19.17 12.33 12.73
CA GLY A 51 18.92 13.74 12.44
C GLY A 51 18.35 14.02 11.05
N VAL A 52 18.08 12.98 10.26
CA VAL A 52 17.88 13.15 8.82
C VAL A 52 16.54 13.83 8.50
N LEU A 53 15.49 13.52 9.28
CA LEU A 53 14.12 14.00 9.12
C LEU A 53 13.80 15.28 9.91
N GLY A 54 14.80 16.15 10.13
CA GLY A 54 14.59 17.45 10.78
C GLY A 54 14.70 17.48 12.30
N ASP A 55 14.67 16.31 12.97
CA ASP A 55 15.00 16.17 14.39
C ASP A 55 15.78 14.87 14.65
N THR A 56 16.11 14.61 15.93
CA THR A 56 16.89 13.43 16.37
C THR A 56 16.03 12.41 17.14
N ILE A 57 14.71 12.46 16.94
CA ILE A 57 13.73 11.59 17.57
C ILE A 57 13.28 10.57 16.52
N GLU A 58 13.53 9.31 16.84
CA GLU A 58 12.99 8.18 16.07
C GLU A 58 12.01 7.41 16.94
N TYR A 59 11.49 6.28 16.46
CA TYR A 59 10.45 5.54 17.17
C TYR A 59 10.86 4.11 17.50
N GLY A 60 10.58 3.67 18.72
CA GLY A 60 10.79 2.28 19.15
C GLY A 60 9.62 1.36 18.81
N GLY A 61 8.43 1.92 18.59
CA GLY A 61 7.19 1.17 18.47
C GLY A 61 6.37 1.50 17.22
N LEU A 62 5.54 0.54 16.83
CA LEU A 62 4.49 0.65 15.81
C LEU A 62 3.17 0.24 16.46
N THR A 63 2.19 1.15 16.45
CA THR A 63 0.83 0.89 16.93
C THR A 63 -0.10 0.75 15.73
N VAL A 64 -0.86 -0.35 15.70
CA VAL A 64 -1.82 -0.67 14.65
C VAL A 64 -3.19 -0.82 15.27
N THR A 65 -4.18 -0.11 14.72
CA THR A 65 -5.57 -0.23 15.16
C THR A 65 -6.43 -0.75 14.03
N THR A 66 -7.20 -1.81 14.29
CA THR A 66 -8.27 -2.27 13.39
C THR A 66 -9.64 -1.98 13.98
N ARG A 67 -10.57 -1.54 13.13
CA ARG A 67 -11.92 -1.09 13.48
C ARG A 67 -12.88 -1.58 12.40
N TYR A 68 -14.16 -1.69 12.72
CA TYR A 68 -15.19 -1.97 11.72
C TYR A 68 -16.08 -0.74 11.54
N SER A 69 -16.46 -0.44 10.29
CA SER A 69 -17.26 0.75 9.96
C SER A 69 -18.75 0.59 10.22
N GLU A 70 -19.27 -0.64 10.19
CA GLU A 70 -20.71 -0.88 10.27
C GLU A 70 -21.20 -1.08 11.70
N SER A 71 -22.39 -0.57 12.00
CA SER A 71 -22.99 -0.61 13.35
C SER A 71 -23.34 -2.02 13.84
N HIS A 72 -23.48 -3.00 12.93
CA HIS A 72 -23.70 -4.41 13.27
C HIS A 72 -22.40 -5.19 13.54
N CYS A 73 -21.24 -4.55 13.39
CA CYS A 73 -19.93 -5.15 13.58
C CYS A 73 -19.36 -4.89 14.98
N PRO A 74 -18.28 -5.58 15.38
CA PRO A 74 -17.64 -5.34 16.67
C PRO A 74 -17.27 -3.86 16.84
N ALA A 75 -17.89 -3.20 17.82
CA ALA A 75 -17.73 -1.76 18.04
C ALA A 75 -16.38 -1.39 18.66
N THR A 76 -15.70 -2.34 19.31
CA THR A 76 -14.43 -2.08 20.00
C THR A 76 -13.26 -2.21 19.03
N PRO A 77 -12.46 -1.15 18.83
CA PRO A 77 -11.21 -1.23 18.09
C PRO A 77 -10.26 -2.26 18.70
N LYS A 78 -9.60 -3.05 17.86
CA LYS A 78 -8.47 -3.87 18.28
C LYS A 78 -7.20 -3.08 18.10
N VAL A 79 -6.47 -2.84 19.18
CA VAL A 79 -5.16 -2.16 19.17
C VAL A 79 -4.07 -3.19 19.40
N GLN A 80 -3.05 -3.17 18.56
CA GLN A 80 -1.88 -4.04 18.65
C GLN A 80 -0.61 -3.19 18.53
N GLU A 81 0.45 -3.61 19.21
CA GLU A 81 1.72 -2.91 19.21
C GLU A 81 2.86 -3.86 18.90
N ALA A 82 3.83 -3.37 18.13
CA ALA A 82 5.12 -4.00 17.94
C ALA A 82 6.20 -3.06 18.49
N THR A 83 7.18 -3.61 19.19
CA THR A 83 8.35 -2.88 19.69
C THR A 83 9.60 -3.47 19.08
N LEU A 84 10.43 -2.63 18.45
CA LEU A 84 11.72 -3.05 17.94
C LEU A 84 12.74 -3.18 19.08
N PRO A 85 13.71 -4.11 18.97
CA PRO A 85 14.84 -4.19 19.89
C PRO A 85 15.57 -2.86 20.05
N GLU A 86 16.27 -2.66 21.17
CA GLU A 86 17.06 -1.44 21.45
C GLU A 86 18.12 -1.10 20.39
N SER A 87 18.53 -2.09 19.60
CA SER A 87 19.48 -1.92 18.50
C SER A 87 18.85 -1.41 17.19
N MET A 88 17.55 -1.12 17.17
CA MET A 88 16.85 -0.65 15.97
C MET A 88 15.84 0.45 16.29
N VAL A 89 15.43 1.22 15.29
CA VAL A 89 14.32 2.18 15.37
C VAL A 89 13.51 2.13 14.09
N PHE A 90 12.26 2.58 14.14
CA PHE A 90 11.55 3.02 12.95
C PHE A 90 12.01 4.45 12.64
N GLU A 91 12.60 4.66 11.46
CA GLU A 91 13.16 5.94 11.01
C GLU A 91 12.36 6.43 9.78
N ASP A 92 11.20 7.03 10.02
CA ASP A 92 10.29 7.53 8.99
C ASP A 92 9.27 8.50 9.62
N LEU A 93 8.53 9.23 8.80
CA LEU A 93 7.54 10.22 9.25
C LEU A 93 6.19 9.57 9.60
N THR A 94 5.70 8.68 8.74
CA THR A 94 4.44 7.95 8.93
C THR A 94 4.50 6.58 8.26
N PRO A 95 3.92 5.53 8.88
CA PRO A 95 3.75 4.25 8.20
C PRO A 95 2.85 4.41 6.96
N ARG A 96 3.18 3.74 5.86
CA ARG A 96 2.36 3.75 4.63
C ARG A 96 1.51 2.48 4.59
N LEU A 97 0.19 2.65 4.45
CA LEU A 97 -0.77 1.56 4.35
C LEU A 97 -1.09 1.29 2.88
N VAL A 98 -0.77 0.11 2.39
CA VAL A 98 -1.01 -0.30 1.00
C VAL A 98 -1.42 -1.77 0.97
N ASP A 99 -2.49 -2.09 0.23
CA ASP A 99 -2.88 -3.47 -0.06
C ASP A 99 -1.88 -4.04 -1.08
N LEU A 100 -0.87 -4.77 -0.58
CA LEU A 100 0.24 -5.28 -1.37
C LEU A 100 -0.07 -6.66 -1.98
N ASN A 101 -0.99 -7.41 -1.37
CA ASN A 101 -1.37 -8.76 -1.81
C ASN A 101 -2.75 -8.82 -2.50
N ASN A 102 -3.45 -7.69 -2.62
CA ASN A 102 -4.78 -7.56 -3.21
C ASN A 102 -5.89 -8.32 -2.45
N ASP A 103 -5.77 -8.46 -1.13
CA ASP A 103 -6.79 -9.11 -0.27
C ASP A 103 -7.81 -8.13 0.34
N GLN A 104 -7.74 -6.84 -0.06
CA GLN A 104 -8.53 -5.71 0.44
C GLN A 104 -8.18 -5.27 1.87
N LYS A 105 -7.05 -5.73 2.42
CA LYS A 105 -6.51 -5.29 3.72
C LYS A 105 -5.09 -4.77 3.51
N PRO A 106 -4.81 -3.51 3.84
CA PRO A 106 -3.48 -2.99 3.58
C PRO A 106 -2.44 -3.53 4.57
N GLU A 107 -1.31 -3.93 4.04
CA GLU A 107 -0.05 -4.06 4.75
C GLU A 107 0.54 -2.69 5.09
N ILE A 108 1.49 -2.69 6.02
CA ILE A 108 2.14 -1.50 6.57
C ILE A 108 3.61 -1.51 6.13
N ILE A 109 3.96 -0.56 5.28
CA ILE A 109 5.34 -0.31 4.86
C ILE A 109 6.01 0.61 5.90
N THR A 110 7.17 0.19 6.39
CA THR A 110 7.98 0.92 7.38
C THR A 110 9.45 0.93 6.97
N ILE A 111 10.21 1.90 7.50
CA ILE A 111 11.68 1.91 7.42
C ILE A 111 12.24 1.61 8.81
N GLU A 112 13.00 0.53 8.91
CA GLU A 112 13.68 0.11 10.14
C GLU A 112 15.18 0.40 10.01
N SER A 113 15.76 1.10 10.98
CA SER A 113 17.19 1.42 11.01
C SER A 113 17.91 0.73 12.15
N SER A 114 18.91 -0.08 11.78
CA SER A 114 19.85 -0.69 12.72
C SER A 114 20.93 0.30 13.13
N VAL A 115 21.24 0.34 14.43
CA VAL A 115 22.33 1.17 14.99
C VAL A 115 23.72 0.76 14.47
N ALA A 116 23.84 -0.41 13.84
CA ALA A 116 25.09 -0.91 13.26
C ALA A 116 25.02 -1.04 11.73
N GLU A 117 23.88 -1.50 11.21
CA GLU A 117 23.78 -1.98 9.82
C GLU A 117 22.95 -1.04 8.92
N GLY A 118 22.43 0.06 9.46
CA GLY A 118 21.64 1.05 8.71
C GLY A 118 20.23 0.59 8.39
N ALA A 119 19.56 1.34 7.51
CA ALA A 119 18.17 1.15 7.18
C ALA A 119 17.88 -0.09 6.33
N ARG A 120 16.66 -0.58 6.45
CA ARG A 120 15.97 -1.50 5.54
C ARG A 120 14.50 -1.12 5.44
N LEU A 121 13.85 -1.58 4.37
CA LEU A 121 12.40 -1.54 4.25
C LEU A 121 11.81 -2.80 4.87
N ALA A 122 10.75 -2.67 5.66
CA ALA A 122 10.05 -3.79 6.29
C ALA A 122 8.54 -3.67 6.09
N ILE A 123 7.90 -4.82 5.84
CA ILE A 123 6.45 -4.96 5.68
C ILE A 123 5.89 -5.63 6.93
N TRP A 124 4.90 -4.98 7.54
CA TRP A 124 4.14 -5.48 8.66
C TRP A 124 2.69 -5.73 8.25
N GLY A 125 2.03 -6.70 8.88
CA GLY A 125 0.64 -7.01 8.63
C GLY A 125 0.01 -7.80 9.78
N ILE A 126 -1.29 -8.07 9.67
CA ILE A 126 -2.01 -8.90 10.65
C ILE A 126 -2.12 -10.32 10.11
N GLU A 127 -1.24 -11.20 10.57
CA GLU A 127 -1.27 -12.63 10.21
C GLU A 127 -1.88 -13.41 11.38
N ASN A 128 -2.89 -14.26 11.09
CA ASN A 128 -3.59 -15.04 12.11
C ASN A 128 -4.09 -14.19 13.30
N GLY A 129 -4.50 -12.95 13.01
CA GLY A 129 -4.98 -12.00 14.02
C GLY A 129 -3.89 -11.32 14.84
N THR A 130 -2.61 -11.50 14.54
CA THR A 130 -1.47 -10.92 15.28
C THR A 130 -0.64 -10.01 14.39
N LEU A 131 -0.30 -8.82 14.88
CA LEU A 131 0.65 -7.93 14.21
C LEU A 131 2.03 -8.58 14.10
N THR A 132 2.49 -8.78 12.87
CA THR A 132 3.72 -9.51 12.56
C THR A 132 4.50 -8.80 11.46
N ARG A 133 5.84 -8.83 11.52
CA ARG A 133 6.70 -8.44 10.40
C ARG A 133 6.69 -9.56 9.37
N LEU A 134 6.06 -9.34 8.23
CA LEU A 134 5.91 -10.33 7.16
C LEU A 134 7.22 -10.56 6.43
N THR A 135 7.91 -9.48 6.07
CA THR A 135 9.18 -9.54 5.32
C THR A 135 9.96 -8.23 5.42
N ALA A 136 11.22 -8.25 4.99
CA ALA A 136 12.06 -7.06 4.94
C ALA A 136 13.17 -7.21 3.91
N THR A 137 13.64 -6.10 3.33
CA THR A 137 14.86 -6.09 2.53
C THR A 137 16.09 -6.33 3.40
N PRO A 138 17.25 -6.69 2.81
CA PRO A 138 18.52 -6.58 3.50
C PRO A 138 18.78 -5.15 4.00
N THR A 139 19.56 -5.03 5.07
CA THR A 139 20.07 -3.73 5.56
C THR A 139 21.13 -3.17 4.62
N ILE A 140 21.28 -1.85 4.59
CA ILE A 140 22.22 -1.15 3.68
C ILE A 140 23.63 -0.94 4.24
N GLY A 141 23.99 -1.74 5.24
CA GLY A 141 25.35 -2.11 5.65
C GLY A 141 25.98 -1.31 6.80
N GLN A 142 25.64 -0.02 6.98
CA GLN A 142 26.26 0.83 8.01
C GLN A 142 25.22 1.75 8.63
N ALA A 143 25.37 2.01 9.93
CA ALA A 143 24.65 3.06 10.65
C ALA A 143 24.63 4.40 9.91
N TYR A 144 23.59 5.20 10.18
CA TYR A 144 23.37 6.52 9.57
C TYR A 144 23.25 6.47 8.05
N ARG A 145 22.66 5.38 7.55
CA ARG A 145 22.22 5.23 6.16
C ARG A 145 20.73 5.00 6.19
N TRP A 146 20.01 5.78 5.39
CA TRP A 146 18.56 5.83 5.41
C TRP A 146 17.96 5.60 4.03
N LEU A 147 16.71 5.13 4.00
CA LEU A 147 15.91 4.93 2.80
C LEU A 147 14.77 5.94 2.78
N ALA A 148 14.61 6.69 1.70
CA ALA A 148 13.51 7.63 1.55
C ALA A 148 12.38 7.03 0.73
N PRO A 149 11.25 6.59 1.33
CA PRO A 149 10.21 5.89 0.60
C PRO A 149 9.43 6.85 -0.31
N ILE A 150 9.18 6.41 -1.53
CA ILE A 150 8.36 7.14 -2.52
C ILE A 150 6.89 6.68 -2.39
N GLY A 151 6.68 5.36 -2.33
CA GLY A 151 5.35 4.76 -2.24
C GLY A 151 5.32 3.34 -2.81
N ALA A 152 4.12 2.79 -2.95
CA ALA A 152 3.91 1.52 -3.63
C ALA A 152 2.66 1.58 -4.53
N ALA A 153 2.73 0.90 -5.68
CA ALA A 153 1.68 0.79 -6.70
C ALA A 153 2.01 -0.38 -7.62
N ASP A 154 1.04 -0.85 -8.41
CA ASP A 154 1.30 -1.67 -9.60
C ASP A 154 1.93 -0.76 -10.67
N LEU A 155 3.27 -0.75 -10.72
CA LEU A 155 4.08 0.19 -11.50
C LEU A 155 4.21 -0.21 -12.96
N ASP A 156 4.14 -1.50 -13.27
CA ASP A 156 4.23 -2.01 -14.65
C ASP A 156 2.92 -2.61 -15.19
N GLY A 157 1.87 -2.68 -14.37
CA GLY A 157 0.51 -3.01 -14.77
C GLY A 157 0.24 -4.52 -14.85
N ASP A 158 1.04 -5.35 -14.19
CA ASP A 158 0.92 -6.81 -14.22
C ASP A 158 0.08 -7.39 -13.07
N GLY A 159 -0.42 -6.52 -12.18
CA GLY A 159 -1.25 -6.87 -11.03
C GLY A 159 -0.47 -7.17 -9.75
N HIS A 160 0.87 -7.20 -9.81
CA HIS A 160 1.70 -7.22 -8.62
C HIS A 160 2.01 -5.80 -8.14
N MET A 161 2.23 -5.66 -6.83
CA MET A 161 2.54 -4.36 -6.24
C MET A 161 4.04 -4.19 -6.13
N GLU A 162 4.55 -3.06 -6.59
CA GLU A 162 5.94 -2.66 -6.41
C GLU A 162 6.06 -1.53 -5.39
N ILE A 163 7.14 -1.58 -4.62
CA ILE A 163 7.51 -0.58 -3.63
C ILE A 163 8.78 0.13 -4.10
N ALA A 164 8.74 1.45 -4.12
CA ALA A 164 9.84 2.29 -4.57
C ALA A 164 10.40 3.18 -3.44
N TYR A 165 11.72 3.25 -3.35
CA TYR A 165 12.42 4.16 -2.44
C TYR A 165 13.75 4.64 -3.04
N ILE A 166 14.28 5.75 -2.52
CA ILE A 166 15.66 6.17 -2.79
C ILE A 166 16.58 5.64 -1.70
N ASP A 167 17.56 4.82 -2.10
CA ASP A 167 18.67 4.38 -1.25
C ASP A 167 19.63 5.55 -1.02
N ARG A 168 19.78 5.94 0.26
CA ARG A 168 20.66 7.02 0.72
C ARG A 168 20.51 8.28 -0.14
N PRO A 169 19.41 9.05 0.01
CA PRO A 169 19.11 10.21 -0.83
C PRO A 169 20.16 11.34 -0.79
N HIS A 170 21.09 11.29 0.16
CA HIS A 170 22.22 12.23 0.29
C HIS A 170 23.58 11.63 -0.07
N LEU A 171 23.66 10.33 -0.35
CA LEU A 171 24.90 9.64 -0.71
C LEU A 171 24.75 8.89 -2.04
N ALA A 172 24.02 7.77 -2.04
CA ALA A 172 23.95 6.89 -3.21
C ALA A 172 22.95 7.37 -4.26
N GLN A 173 21.88 8.08 -3.86
CA GLN A 173 20.91 8.69 -4.77
C GLN A 173 20.43 7.71 -5.85
N THR A 174 20.07 6.51 -5.40
CA THR A 174 19.68 5.40 -6.28
C THR A 174 18.25 4.99 -5.98
N LEU A 175 17.39 5.11 -6.98
CA LEU A 175 16.06 4.51 -6.96
C LEU A 175 16.21 2.99 -6.94
N ARG A 176 15.48 2.34 -6.03
CA ARG A 176 15.29 0.89 -6.01
C ARG A 176 13.80 0.58 -6.08
N ILE A 177 13.44 -0.42 -6.89
CA ILE A 177 12.08 -0.93 -7.00
C ILE A 177 12.09 -2.40 -6.60
N TRP A 178 11.20 -2.73 -5.68
CA TRP A 178 11.01 -4.08 -5.15
C TRP A 178 9.60 -4.54 -5.43
N ARG A 179 9.43 -5.70 -6.06
CA ARG A 179 8.14 -6.37 -6.18
C ARG A 179 7.82 -7.12 -4.90
N TYR A 180 6.56 -6.98 -4.47
CA TYR A 180 6.00 -7.77 -3.38
C TYR A 180 5.16 -8.92 -3.94
N GLN A 181 5.50 -10.15 -3.57
CA GLN A 181 4.75 -11.34 -3.96
C GLN A 181 4.93 -12.43 -2.90
N ASP A 182 3.84 -13.06 -2.46
CA ASP A 182 3.86 -14.18 -1.52
C ASP A 182 4.70 -13.91 -0.25
N ASN A 183 4.54 -12.71 0.34
CA ASN A 183 5.32 -12.23 1.48
C ASN A 183 6.85 -12.17 1.23
N ASN A 184 7.27 -12.08 -0.03
CA ASN A 184 8.65 -11.90 -0.43
C ASN A 184 8.86 -10.55 -1.12
N LEU A 185 10.06 -9.99 -0.97
CA LEU A 185 10.49 -8.77 -1.65
C LEU A 185 11.63 -9.12 -2.62
N GLU A 186 11.40 -8.89 -3.91
CA GLU A 186 12.41 -9.07 -4.95
C GLU A 186 12.78 -7.74 -5.60
N GLN A 187 14.07 -7.39 -5.65
CA GLN A 187 14.48 -6.18 -6.35
C GLN A 187 14.46 -6.41 -7.86
N ILE A 188 13.54 -5.76 -8.56
CA ILE A 188 13.36 -5.95 -10.00
C ILE A 188 14.01 -4.85 -10.85
N ALA A 189 14.28 -3.68 -10.28
CA ALA A 189 14.92 -2.58 -10.99
C ALA A 189 15.69 -1.62 -10.07
N SER A 190 16.67 -0.92 -10.64
CA SER A 190 17.39 0.15 -9.96
C SER A 190 17.90 1.21 -10.94
N LEU A 191 17.94 2.46 -10.51
CA LEU A 191 18.43 3.57 -11.32
C LEU A 191 19.11 4.64 -10.45
N ALA A 192 20.38 4.95 -10.76
CA ALA A 192 21.14 6.00 -10.09
C ALA A 192 20.75 7.41 -10.60
N GLY A 193 21.14 8.44 -9.87
CA GLY A 193 20.99 9.84 -10.30
C GLY A 193 19.70 10.51 -9.84
N LEU A 194 19.01 9.94 -8.84
CA LEU A 194 17.70 10.39 -8.38
C LEU A 194 17.69 10.58 -6.86
N THR A 195 16.95 11.59 -6.40
CA THR A 195 16.75 11.86 -4.97
C THR A 195 15.38 12.45 -4.72
N ASN A 196 14.92 12.38 -3.48
CA ASN A 196 13.63 12.90 -3.07
C ASN A 196 13.65 13.53 -1.67
N HIS A 197 14.84 13.73 -1.09
CA HIS A 197 14.96 14.25 0.27
C HIS A 197 16.26 15.03 0.50
N ARG A 198 16.20 16.15 1.23
CA ARG A 198 17.36 16.91 1.72
C ARG A 198 17.48 16.79 3.24
N ILE A 199 18.71 16.75 3.74
CA ILE A 199 18.97 16.64 5.18
C ILE A 199 18.27 17.79 5.91
N GLY A 200 17.53 17.46 6.96
CA GLY A 200 16.82 18.42 7.82
C GLY A 200 15.42 18.77 7.35
N GLU A 201 14.95 18.25 6.21
CA GLU A 201 13.53 18.30 5.85
C GLU A 201 12.73 17.33 6.72
N ASP A 202 11.57 17.77 7.21
CA ASP A 202 10.60 16.96 7.95
C ASP A 202 9.51 16.38 7.01
N PHE A 203 9.83 16.30 5.72
CA PHE A 203 8.97 15.77 4.67
C PHE A 203 9.82 15.06 3.61
N ILE A 204 9.19 14.14 2.88
CA ILE A 204 9.81 13.47 1.72
C ILE A 204 9.12 14.00 0.45
N SER A 205 9.92 14.45 -0.51
CA SER A 205 9.41 15.03 -1.75
C SER A 205 8.96 13.97 -2.73
N GLY A 206 8.08 14.34 -3.67
CA GLY A 206 7.65 13.44 -4.73
C GLY A 206 6.60 12.42 -4.28
N GLY A 207 6.51 11.30 -4.99
CA GLY A 207 5.48 10.29 -4.78
C GLY A 207 5.14 9.53 -6.07
N ILE A 208 3.97 8.89 -6.09
CA ILE A 208 3.46 8.17 -7.27
C ILE A 208 2.26 8.94 -7.84
N ARG A 209 2.16 9.04 -9.15
CA ARG A 209 1.00 9.61 -9.85
C ARG A 209 0.47 8.67 -10.92
N GLN A 210 -0.81 8.84 -11.24
CA GLN A 210 -1.48 8.17 -12.35
C GLN A 210 -2.02 9.23 -13.33
N CYS A 211 -1.26 9.54 -14.38
CA CYS A 211 -1.66 10.52 -15.41
C CYS A 211 -2.20 9.88 -16.70
N GLY A 212 -2.16 8.56 -16.77
CA GLY A 212 -2.57 7.76 -17.92
C GLY A 212 -2.84 6.32 -17.49
N GLN A 213 -2.40 5.35 -18.28
CA GLN A 213 -2.58 3.92 -17.97
C GLN A 213 -1.48 3.37 -17.05
N THR A 214 -0.29 3.96 -17.06
CA THR A 214 0.85 3.50 -16.26
C THR A 214 1.12 4.46 -15.11
N ALA A 215 1.42 3.92 -13.94
CA ALA A 215 1.88 4.70 -12.81
C ALA A 215 3.27 5.28 -13.07
N GLU A 216 3.53 6.46 -12.50
CA GLU A 216 4.82 7.15 -12.63
C GLU A 216 5.33 7.54 -11.24
N LEU A 217 6.61 7.24 -10.98
CA LEU A 217 7.31 7.76 -9.82
C LEU A 217 7.77 9.19 -10.12
N ILE A 218 7.64 10.08 -9.14
CA ILE A 218 8.05 11.47 -9.24
C ILE A 218 9.13 11.74 -8.21
N THR A 219 10.30 12.18 -8.66
CA THR A 219 11.47 12.49 -7.84
C THR A 219 12.19 13.73 -8.37
N ALA A 220 13.31 14.12 -7.77
CA ALA A 220 14.26 15.05 -8.36
C ALA A 220 15.45 14.30 -8.95
N ASP A 221 16.14 14.92 -9.91
CA ASP A 221 17.51 14.51 -10.22
C ASP A 221 18.44 14.75 -9.01
N SER A 222 19.57 14.05 -8.95
CA SER A 222 20.59 14.14 -7.89
C SER A 222 21.03 15.57 -7.53
N GLY A 223 21.02 16.48 -8.50
CA GLY A 223 21.42 17.87 -8.34
C GLY A 223 20.27 18.79 -7.90
N TRP A 224 19.05 18.26 -7.77
CA TRP A 224 17.82 19.02 -7.56
C TRP A 224 17.59 20.12 -8.61
N ALA A 225 18.05 19.91 -9.84
CA ALA A 225 17.84 20.87 -10.92
C ALA A 225 16.43 20.73 -11.50
N ASN A 226 15.92 19.50 -11.60
CA ASN A 226 14.66 19.18 -12.26
C ASN A 226 13.83 18.19 -11.45
N VAL A 227 12.51 18.26 -11.67
CA VAL A 227 11.58 17.18 -11.32
C VAL A 227 11.60 16.16 -12.46
N VAL A 228 11.69 14.89 -12.09
CA VAL A 228 11.84 13.75 -12.99
C VAL A 228 10.69 12.78 -12.77
N ALA A 229 10.03 12.37 -13.85
CA ALA A 229 9.11 11.23 -13.87
C ALA A 229 9.86 9.97 -14.28
N ILE A 230 9.53 8.84 -13.65
CA ILE A 230 10.11 7.53 -13.93
C ILE A 230 8.99 6.53 -14.17
N LYS A 231 9.12 5.74 -15.24
CA LYS A 231 8.24 4.61 -15.58
C LYS A 231 9.00 3.31 -15.49
N LEU A 232 8.35 2.29 -14.96
CA LEU A 232 8.76 0.90 -15.07
C LEU A 232 7.96 0.25 -16.21
N SER A 233 8.64 -0.44 -17.12
CA SER A 233 7.99 -1.25 -18.14
C SER A 233 8.90 -2.39 -18.55
N ASN A 234 8.41 -3.63 -18.49
CA ASN A 234 9.17 -4.83 -18.83
C ASN A 234 10.53 -4.90 -18.10
N GLY A 235 10.56 -4.56 -16.81
CA GLY A 235 11.79 -4.53 -15.99
C GLY A 235 12.76 -3.37 -16.30
N ALA A 236 12.46 -2.51 -17.27
CA ALA A 236 13.29 -1.36 -17.62
C ALA A 236 12.74 -0.06 -17.04
N LEU A 237 13.66 0.82 -16.60
CA LEU A 237 13.33 2.16 -16.13
C LEU A 237 13.62 3.20 -17.21
N THR A 238 12.62 4.04 -17.47
CA THR A 238 12.77 5.22 -18.34
C THR A 238 12.45 6.48 -17.57
N THR A 239 13.17 7.56 -17.88
CA THR A 239 13.03 8.84 -17.19
C THR A 239 12.62 9.95 -18.15
N GLU A 240 11.76 10.84 -17.67
CA GLU A 240 11.38 12.07 -18.36
C GLU A 240 11.63 13.27 -17.45
N LYS A 241 12.39 14.26 -17.95
CA LYS A 241 12.49 15.57 -17.29
C LYS A 241 11.15 16.29 -17.47
N LEU A 242 10.46 16.57 -16.37
CA LEU A 242 9.20 17.32 -16.40
C LEU A 242 9.40 18.84 -16.42
N GLY A 243 10.47 19.33 -15.79
CA GLY A 243 10.78 20.77 -15.71
C GLY A 243 11.65 21.11 -14.50
N ARG A 244 11.99 22.39 -14.32
CA ARG A 244 12.88 22.83 -13.23
C ARG A 244 12.26 22.64 -11.86
N PHE A 245 13.06 22.20 -10.90
CA PHE A 245 12.68 22.21 -9.50
C PHE A 245 12.73 23.65 -8.96
N ARG A 246 11.60 24.13 -8.42
CA ARG A 246 11.46 25.48 -7.83
C ARG A 246 10.85 25.42 -6.42
N GLY A 247 11.12 24.34 -5.70
CA GLY A 247 10.51 24.03 -4.40
C GLY A 247 9.33 23.06 -4.50
N GLN A 248 8.69 22.80 -3.36
CA GLN A 248 7.67 21.75 -3.22
C GLN A 248 6.46 21.90 -4.15
N GLN A 249 6.15 23.12 -4.59
CA GLN A 249 5.08 23.34 -5.57
C GLN A 249 5.34 22.61 -6.90
N SER A 250 6.61 22.44 -7.32
CA SER A 250 6.94 21.66 -8.52
C SER A 250 6.50 20.21 -8.39
N PHE A 251 6.70 19.58 -7.22
CA PHE A 251 6.22 18.23 -6.95
C PHE A 251 4.70 18.15 -6.87
N ALA A 252 4.06 19.09 -6.15
CA ALA A 252 2.61 19.12 -6.03
C ALA A 252 1.90 19.27 -7.39
N LYS A 253 2.46 20.05 -8.32
CA LYS A 253 1.99 20.16 -9.70
C LYS A 253 2.24 18.86 -10.48
N ALA A 254 3.46 18.35 -10.43
CA ALA A 254 3.82 17.11 -11.12
C ALA A 254 2.93 15.94 -10.69
N LEU A 255 2.70 15.73 -9.39
CA LEU A 255 1.82 14.67 -8.89
C LEU A 255 0.37 14.81 -9.38
N LYS A 256 -0.08 16.03 -9.70
CA LYS A 256 -1.39 16.32 -10.30
C LYS A 256 -1.39 16.33 -11.83
N CYS A 257 -0.33 15.81 -12.46
CA CYS A 257 -0.18 15.77 -13.92
C CYS A 257 -0.15 17.16 -14.57
N MET A 258 0.17 18.20 -13.81
CA MET A 258 0.26 19.56 -14.33
C MET A 258 1.66 19.81 -14.94
N PRO A 259 1.75 20.54 -16.06
CA PRO A 259 3.03 20.87 -16.67
C PRO A 259 3.89 21.75 -15.74
N LEU A 260 5.21 21.62 -15.86
CA LEU A 260 6.19 22.46 -15.19
C LEU A 260 6.91 23.35 -16.20
N ASP A 261 7.43 24.48 -15.72
CA ASP A 261 8.30 25.35 -16.52
C ASP A 261 9.62 24.62 -16.84
N GLN A 262 10.10 24.72 -18.08
CA GLN A 262 11.31 24.03 -18.56
C GLN A 262 12.64 24.58 -18.03
#